data_AF-A0A1R4AAZ4-F1
#
_entry.id   AF-A0A1R4AAZ4-F1
#
_cell.length_a   1.000
_cell.length_b   1.000
_cell.length_c   1.000
_cell.angle_alpha   90.00
_cell.angle_beta   90.00
_cell.angle_gamma   90.00
#
_symmetry.space_group_name_H-M   'P 1'
#
loop_
_entity.id
_entity.type
_entity.pdbx_description
1 polymer ?
#
loop_
_entity_poly.entity_id
_entity_poly.type
_entity_poly.pdbx_seq_one_letter_code
_entity_poly.pdbx_strand_id
1 'polypeptide(L)'
;MNVLPDYILLDNNVYPPASDTFALSDAISSDLETIIAVNPTLILEVGCGSGYISTSLAMALIKHGIHTFILNSDLNPYATLMSLDTAKLNNTNAYTDGVRGSLVEWTNSEFDVMIFNPPYIPCQQFDHICSSIKCCNYDDCGKKLIELSYNGGPDGNVTINKFLSTSLNNLSPTGLIYLLLEKQNNPGAIIKELELMGYIVKILLTRYCYNEVYTIIRICKY
;
A
#
# COMPACT_ATOMS: atom_id res chain seq x y z
N MET A 1 3.74 -3.03 -20.75
CA MET A 1 4.84 -2.05 -20.62
C MET A 1 4.52 -1.24 -19.37
N ASN A 2 5.36 -1.25 -18.34
CA ASN A 2 5.07 -0.60 -17.07
C ASN A 2 4.86 0.90 -17.31
N VAL A 3 3.76 1.43 -16.80
CA VAL A 3 3.47 2.87 -16.84
C VAL A 3 4.02 3.44 -15.55
N LEU A 4 5.00 4.33 -15.69
CA LEU A 4 5.68 4.96 -14.57
C LEU A 4 5.25 6.43 -14.50
N PRO A 5 5.23 7.06 -13.31
CA PRO A 5 4.98 8.48 -13.20
C PRO A 5 6.12 9.25 -13.88
N ASP A 6 5.78 10.25 -14.68
CA ASP A 6 6.74 11.17 -15.31
C ASP A 6 7.39 12.08 -14.27
N TYR A 7 6.66 12.38 -13.18
CA TYR A 7 7.11 13.22 -12.08
C TYR A 7 6.80 12.59 -10.73
N ILE A 8 7.77 12.68 -9.82
CA ILE A 8 7.64 12.25 -8.43
C ILE A 8 8.24 13.35 -7.56
N LEU A 9 7.55 13.69 -6.48
CA LEU A 9 8.04 14.63 -5.48
C LEU A 9 8.96 13.94 -4.47
N LEU A 10 9.70 14.72 -3.70
CA LEU A 10 10.43 14.24 -2.52
C LEU A 10 10.14 15.18 -1.35
N ASP A 11 9.80 14.62 -0.20
CA ASP A 11 9.57 15.34 1.06
C ASP A 11 10.34 14.62 2.18
N ASN A 12 11.03 15.37 3.04
CA ASN A 12 11.80 14.80 4.15
C ASN A 12 10.94 14.13 5.23
N ASN A 13 9.63 14.35 5.21
CA ASN A 13 8.66 13.74 6.12
C ASN A 13 7.94 12.55 5.49
N VAL A 14 8.24 12.17 4.25
CA VAL A 14 7.57 11.07 3.54
C VAL A 14 8.60 10.05 3.07
N TYR A 15 8.24 8.77 3.15
CA TYR A 15 9.09 7.70 2.66
C TYR A 15 9.31 7.85 1.14
N PRO A 16 10.57 7.98 0.67
CA PRO A 16 10.83 8.08 -0.76
C PRO A 16 10.62 6.71 -1.43
N PRO A 17 10.12 6.66 -2.68
CA PRO A 17 10.08 5.41 -3.43
C PRO A 17 11.44 4.71 -3.45
N ALA A 18 11.44 3.44 -3.04
CA ALA A 18 12.63 2.61 -3.01
C ALA A 18 12.38 1.25 -3.68
N SER A 19 13.31 0.30 -3.50
CA SER A 19 13.31 -1.00 -4.17
C SER A 19 12.03 -1.82 -3.93
N ASP A 20 11.46 -1.72 -2.74
CA ASP A 20 10.19 -2.29 -2.31
C ASP A 20 9.00 -1.70 -3.11
N THR A 21 8.97 -0.37 -3.23
CA THR A 21 7.95 0.39 -3.98
C THR A 21 7.94 -0.03 -5.45
N PHE A 22 9.13 -0.12 -6.05
CA PHE A 22 9.27 -0.56 -7.44
C PHE A 22 8.93 -2.05 -7.60
N ALA A 23 9.24 -2.90 -6.61
CA ALA A 23 8.85 -4.31 -6.64
C ALA A 23 7.33 -4.49 -6.65
N LEU A 24 6.62 -3.78 -5.79
CA LEU A 24 5.16 -3.81 -5.74
C LEU A 24 4.53 -3.24 -7.01
N SER A 25 5.03 -2.10 -7.49
CA SER A 25 4.56 -1.49 -8.74
C SER A 25 4.76 -2.41 -9.96
N ASP A 26 5.88 -3.11 -10.04
CA ASP A 26 6.16 -4.03 -11.15
C ASP A 26 5.26 -5.28 -11.09
N ALA A 27 4.97 -5.78 -9.88
CA ALA A 27 4.04 -6.90 -9.68
C ALA A 27 2.59 -6.53 -10.02
N ILE A 28 2.17 -5.31 -9.68
CA ILE A 28 0.85 -4.77 -10.07
C ILE A 28 0.79 -4.61 -11.60
N SER A 29 1.85 -4.06 -12.19
CA SER A 29 1.90 -3.87 -13.66
C SER A 29 1.87 -5.18 -14.43
N SER A 30 2.49 -6.25 -13.89
CA SER A 30 2.47 -7.57 -14.53
C SER A 30 1.13 -8.29 -14.39
N ASP A 31 0.31 -7.91 -13.41
CA ASP A 31 -1.02 -8.46 -13.17
C ASP A 31 -2.15 -7.51 -13.61
N LEU A 32 -1.83 -6.48 -14.40
CA LEU A 32 -2.76 -5.44 -14.86
C LEU A 32 -3.98 -6.01 -15.59
N GLU A 33 -3.83 -7.08 -16.37
CA GLU A 33 -4.96 -7.73 -17.04
C GLU A 33 -5.97 -8.31 -16.04
N THR A 34 -5.51 -8.85 -14.90
CA THR A 34 -6.41 -9.29 -13.82
C THR A 34 -7.16 -8.09 -13.24
N ILE A 35 -6.46 -6.97 -13.00
CA ILE A 35 -7.08 -5.75 -12.47
C ILE A 35 -8.12 -5.22 -13.46
N ILE A 36 -7.82 -5.15 -14.75
CA ILE A 36 -8.77 -4.71 -15.76
C ILE A 36 -9.98 -5.65 -15.82
N ALA A 37 -9.77 -6.97 -15.69
CA ALA A 37 -10.85 -7.96 -15.73
C ALA A 37 -11.86 -7.82 -14.59
N VAL A 38 -11.44 -7.33 -13.41
CA VAL A 38 -12.37 -7.02 -12.31
C VAL A 38 -13.10 -5.69 -12.48
N ASN A 39 -12.73 -4.89 -13.49
CA ASN A 39 -13.34 -3.61 -13.85
C ASN A 39 -13.57 -2.69 -12.62
N PRO A 40 -12.48 -2.30 -11.92
CA PRO A 40 -12.56 -1.70 -10.60
C PRO A 40 -13.18 -0.31 -10.67
N THR A 41 -14.07 -0.03 -9.72
CA THR A 41 -14.70 1.29 -9.54
C THR A 41 -14.04 2.06 -8.41
N LEU A 42 -13.57 1.37 -7.37
CA LEU A 42 -12.93 1.96 -6.20
C LEU A 42 -11.66 1.20 -5.81
N ILE A 43 -10.55 1.92 -5.73
CA ILE A 43 -9.23 1.40 -5.33
C ILE A 43 -8.77 2.12 -4.08
N LEU A 44 -8.08 1.40 -3.19
CA LEU A 44 -7.40 1.96 -2.03
C LEU A 44 -5.92 1.61 -2.05
N GLU A 45 -5.05 2.62 -2.01
CA GLU A 45 -3.67 2.44 -1.57
C GLU A 45 -3.59 2.80 -0.08
N VAL A 46 -3.26 1.82 0.75
CA VAL A 46 -3.00 2.01 2.18
C VAL A 46 -1.53 2.34 2.38
N GLY A 47 -1.22 3.35 3.21
CA GLY A 47 0.15 3.82 3.40
C GLY A 47 0.72 4.40 2.10
N CYS A 48 -0.02 5.32 1.48
CA CYS A 48 0.26 5.78 0.12
C CYS A 48 1.64 6.44 -0.06
N GLY A 49 2.26 6.94 1.01
CA GLY A 49 3.58 7.56 0.94
C GLY A 49 3.62 8.66 -0.12
N SER A 50 4.49 8.51 -1.11
CA SER A 50 4.64 9.45 -2.23
C SER A 50 3.50 9.45 -3.26
N GLY A 51 2.61 8.46 -3.22
CA GLY A 51 1.58 8.20 -4.24
C GLY A 51 2.12 7.58 -5.53
N TYR A 52 3.33 7.03 -5.53
CA TYR A 52 3.96 6.44 -6.71
C TYR A 52 3.11 5.29 -7.29
N ILE A 53 2.65 4.35 -6.46
CA ILE A 53 2.00 3.14 -6.93
C ILE A 53 0.59 3.44 -7.42
N SER A 54 -0.22 4.17 -6.64
CA SER A 54 -1.54 4.65 -7.07
C SER A 54 -1.48 5.45 -8.35
N THR A 55 -0.52 6.37 -8.49
CA THR A 55 -0.36 7.19 -9.71
C THR A 55 0.01 6.31 -10.90
N SER A 56 0.96 5.38 -10.74
CA SER A 56 1.35 4.43 -11.79
C SER A 56 0.16 3.61 -12.28
N LEU A 57 -0.64 3.08 -11.36
CA LEU A 57 -1.83 2.30 -11.67
C LEU A 57 -2.91 3.15 -12.34
N ALA A 58 -3.16 4.37 -11.85
CA ALA A 58 -4.12 5.29 -12.46
C ALA A 58 -3.77 5.58 -13.92
N MET A 59 -2.50 5.91 -14.21
CA MET A 59 -2.04 6.17 -15.58
C MET A 59 -2.23 4.94 -16.48
N ALA A 60 -1.95 3.73 -15.96
CA ALA A 60 -2.17 2.50 -16.69
C ALA A 60 -3.67 2.27 -17.00
N LEU A 61 -4.55 2.38 -16.00
CA LEU A 61 -5.99 2.21 -16.17
C LEU A 61 -6.59 3.21 -17.16
N ILE A 62 -6.20 4.49 -17.08
CA ILE A 62 -6.64 5.55 -18.01
C ILE A 62 -6.24 5.20 -19.45
N LYS A 63 -5.03 4.71 -19.67
CA LYS A 63 -4.57 4.28 -21.00
C LYS A 63 -5.39 3.13 -21.58
N HIS A 64 -5.99 2.32 -20.71
CA HIS A 64 -6.90 1.23 -21.08
C HIS A 64 -8.38 1.67 -21.12
N GLY A 65 -8.69 2.95 -20.92
CA GLY A 65 -10.06 3.47 -20.91
C GLY A 65 -10.87 3.05 -19.69
N ILE A 66 -10.20 2.62 -18.62
CA ILE A 66 -10.84 2.25 -17.36
C ILE A 66 -10.86 3.49 -16.45
N HIS A 67 -12.06 3.88 -16.02
CA HIS A 67 -12.28 4.99 -15.11
C HIS A 67 -12.54 4.45 -13.71
N THR A 68 -11.61 4.73 -12.80
CA THR A 68 -11.63 4.22 -11.43
C THR A 68 -11.31 5.35 -10.48
N PHE A 69 -11.96 5.37 -9.32
CA PHE A 69 -11.63 6.30 -8.24
C PHE A 69 -10.58 5.67 -7.31
N ILE A 70 -9.48 6.37 -7.06
CA ILE A 70 -8.39 5.89 -6.20
C ILE A 70 -8.32 6.74 -4.91
N LEU A 71 -8.46 6.08 -3.78
CA LEU A 71 -8.23 6.67 -2.47
C LEU A 71 -6.81 6.34 -2.00
N ASN A 72 -6.09 7.37 -1.57
CA ASN A 72 -4.74 7.27 -1.02
C ASN A 72 -4.81 7.52 0.48
N SER A 73 -4.72 6.47 1.30
CA SER A 73 -4.77 6.62 2.76
C SER A 73 -3.40 6.55 3.40
N ASP A 74 -3.17 7.39 4.40
CA ASP A 74 -1.95 7.35 5.21
C ASP A 74 -2.21 7.94 6.61
N LEU A 75 -1.45 7.51 7.61
CA LEU A 75 -1.44 8.18 8.91
C LEU A 75 -0.76 9.55 8.85
N ASN A 76 0.21 9.66 7.93
CA ASN A 76 1.02 10.84 7.72
C ASN A 76 0.32 11.83 6.77
N PRO A 77 -0.11 13.03 7.25
CA PRO A 77 -0.78 13.99 6.39
C PRO A 77 0.13 14.50 5.25
N TYR A 78 1.45 14.54 5.46
CA TYR A 78 2.40 14.91 4.41
C TYR A 78 2.36 13.91 3.25
N ALA A 79 2.21 12.62 3.55
CA ALA A 79 2.08 11.56 2.53
C ALA A 79 0.78 11.70 1.74
N THR A 80 -0.36 11.92 2.42
CA THR A 80 -1.63 12.12 1.72
C THR A 80 -1.58 13.31 0.76
N LEU A 81 -1.02 14.45 1.20
CA LEU A 81 -0.89 15.65 0.36
C LEU A 81 0.08 15.42 -0.81
N MET A 82 1.24 14.82 -0.53
CA MET A 82 2.23 14.48 -1.54
C MET A 82 1.67 13.54 -2.60
N SER A 83 0.84 12.55 -2.21
CA SER A 83 0.19 11.65 -3.17
C SER A 83 -0.72 12.40 -4.16
N LEU A 84 -1.44 13.43 -3.68
CA LEU A 84 -2.33 14.24 -4.51
C LEU A 84 -1.55 15.14 -5.46
N ASP A 85 -0.45 15.72 -4.98
CA ASP A 85 0.44 16.52 -5.84
C ASP A 85 1.12 15.64 -6.90
N THR A 86 1.57 14.43 -6.55
CA THR A 86 2.08 13.45 -7.51
C THR A 86 1.01 13.11 -8.56
N ALA A 87 -0.23 12.82 -8.16
CA ALA A 87 -1.31 12.53 -9.09
C ALA A 87 -1.60 13.73 -10.03
N LYS A 88 -1.56 14.96 -9.50
CA LYS A 88 -1.75 16.19 -10.28
C LYS A 88 -0.66 16.40 -11.32
N LEU A 89 0.61 16.19 -10.95
CA LEU A 89 1.74 16.33 -11.87
C LEU A 89 1.69 15.30 -13.01
N ASN A 90 1.02 14.17 -12.79
CA ASN A 90 0.87 13.08 -13.76
C ASN A 90 -0.52 13.04 -14.42
N ASN A 91 -1.35 14.09 -14.26
CA ASN A 91 -2.68 14.21 -14.86
C ASN A 91 -3.67 13.09 -14.48
N THR A 92 -3.54 12.51 -13.28
CA THR A 92 -4.47 11.48 -12.76
C THR A 92 -5.39 12.01 -11.66
N ASN A 93 -5.25 13.28 -11.26
CA ASN A 93 -5.95 13.89 -10.14
C ASN A 93 -7.48 14.01 -10.27
N ALA A 94 -8.05 13.80 -11.45
CA ALA A 94 -9.51 13.90 -11.65
C ALA A 94 -10.29 12.81 -10.90
N TYR A 95 -9.63 11.69 -10.56
CA TYR A 95 -10.23 10.53 -9.90
C TYR A 95 -9.40 10.05 -8.72
N THR A 96 -8.77 10.97 -7.99
CA THR A 96 -7.92 10.64 -6.85
C THR A 96 -8.19 11.57 -5.68
N ASP A 97 -8.25 11.02 -4.47
CA ASP A 97 -8.37 11.79 -3.23
C ASP A 97 -7.57 11.16 -2.08
N GLY A 98 -7.23 11.96 -1.07
CA GLY A 98 -6.37 11.60 0.04
C GLY A 98 -7.16 11.50 1.34
N VAL A 99 -6.93 10.44 2.12
CA VAL A 99 -7.58 10.24 3.40
C VAL A 99 -6.56 10.04 4.50
N ARG A 100 -6.55 10.92 5.49
CA ARG A 100 -5.76 10.68 6.69
C ARG A 100 -6.46 9.66 7.58
N GLY A 101 -5.88 8.48 7.73
CA GLY A 101 -6.53 7.40 8.48
C GLY A 101 -5.64 6.20 8.76
N SER A 102 -6.02 5.41 9.76
CA SER A 102 -5.40 4.12 10.06
C SER A 102 -6.06 3.04 9.21
N LEU A 103 -5.29 2.45 8.29
CA LEU A 103 -5.73 1.33 7.45
C LEU A 103 -7.09 1.61 6.79
N VAL A 104 -8.13 0.87 7.19
CA VAL A 104 -9.53 1.01 6.73
C VAL A 104 -10.49 1.45 7.84
N GLU A 105 -10.02 1.78 9.05
CA GLU A 105 -10.86 2.05 10.23
C GLU A 105 -11.78 3.28 10.09
N TRP A 106 -11.52 4.13 9.11
CA TRP A 106 -12.27 5.35 8.82
C TRP A 106 -13.44 5.12 7.85
N THR A 107 -13.65 3.90 7.34
CA THR A 107 -14.68 3.61 6.34
C THR A 107 -15.29 2.22 6.51
N ASN A 108 -16.53 2.09 6.01
CA ASN A 108 -17.20 0.80 5.82
C ASN A 108 -17.34 0.44 4.32
N SER A 109 -16.69 1.19 3.42
CA SER A 109 -16.73 0.92 1.98
C SER A 109 -16.06 -0.40 1.64
N GLU A 110 -16.56 -1.03 0.58
CA GLU A 110 -15.87 -2.14 -0.09
C GLU A 110 -15.01 -1.62 -1.24
N PHE A 111 -13.85 -2.24 -1.45
CA PHE A 111 -12.87 -1.86 -2.47
C PHE A 111 -12.64 -3.02 -3.45
N ASP A 112 -12.52 -2.67 -4.73
CA ASP A 112 -12.26 -3.63 -5.80
C ASP A 112 -10.77 -3.98 -5.91
N VAL A 113 -9.91 -3.03 -5.56
CA VAL A 113 -8.47 -3.27 -5.38
C VAL A 113 -7.98 -2.57 -4.13
N MET A 114 -7.23 -3.29 -3.30
CA MET A 114 -6.43 -2.70 -2.24
C MET A 114 -4.96 -2.98 -2.50
N ILE A 115 -4.13 -1.99 -2.20
CA ILE A 115 -2.68 -2.06 -2.35
C ILE A 115 -2.08 -1.69 -1.01
N PHE A 116 -1.12 -2.48 -0.55
CA PHE A 116 -0.38 -2.15 0.66
C PHE A 116 1.10 -2.52 0.56
N ASN A 117 1.94 -1.49 0.67
CA ASN A 117 3.35 -1.63 1.03
C ASN A 117 3.48 -1.32 2.54
N PRO A 118 3.41 -2.33 3.42
CA PRO A 118 3.34 -2.11 4.86
C PRO A 118 4.67 -1.67 5.45
N PRO A 119 4.70 -1.05 6.64
CA PRO A 119 5.90 -1.04 7.45
C PRO A 119 6.21 -2.47 7.91
N TYR A 120 7.27 -3.05 7.36
CA TYR A 120 7.60 -4.48 7.51
C TYR A 120 8.87 -4.75 8.33
N ILE A 121 9.63 -3.73 8.72
CA ILE A 121 10.93 -3.90 9.38
C ILE A 121 10.75 -4.21 10.87
N PRO A 122 11.37 -5.28 11.41
CA PRO A 122 11.36 -5.57 12.83
C PRO A 122 11.92 -4.43 13.68
N CYS A 123 11.18 -4.02 14.70
CA CYS A 123 11.52 -2.93 15.58
C CYS A 123 11.08 -3.21 17.03
N GLN A 124 12.05 -3.36 17.92
CA GLN A 124 11.81 -3.56 19.35
C GLN A 124 11.31 -2.30 20.07
N GLN A 125 11.52 -1.11 19.47
CA GLN A 125 11.11 0.18 20.04
C GLN A 125 9.72 0.62 19.54
N PHE A 126 8.99 -0.24 18.82
CA PHE A 126 7.75 0.13 18.15
C PHE A 126 6.70 0.74 19.09
N ASP A 127 6.52 0.20 20.30
CA ASP A 127 5.58 0.74 21.28
C ASP A 127 5.99 2.14 21.77
N HIS A 128 7.30 2.38 21.92
CA HIS A 128 7.83 3.69 22.27
C HIS A 128 7.61 4.69 21.12
N ILE A 129 7.87 4.29 19.88
CA ILE A 129 7.60 5.11 18.68
C ILE A 129 6.12 5.51 18.64
N CYS A 130 5.21 4.52 18.73
CA CYS A 130 3.77 4.73 18.75
C CYS A 130 3.34 5.69 19.87
N SER A 131 3.87 5.51 21.08
CA SER A 131 3.56 6.36 22.23
C SER A 131 4.09 7.79 22.04
N SER A 132 5.28 7.95 21.46
CA SER A 132 5.89 9.26 21.21
C SER A 132 5.13 10.11 20.18
N ILE A 133 4.41 9.45 19.27
CA ILE A 133 3.58 10.06 18.23
C ILE A 133 2.22 10.48 18.77
N LYS A 134 1.62 9.68 19.67
CA LYS A 134 0.39 10.07 20.36
C LYS A 134 0.55 11.36 21.18
N CYS A 135 1.78 11.65 21.61
CA CYS A 135 2.11 12.77 22.49
C CYS A 135 2.66 14.01 21.74
N CYS A 136 2.74 14.03 20.41
CA CYS A 136 3.30 15.18 19.67
C CYS A 136 2.23 16.08 19.04
N ASN A 137 2.51 17.38 19.03
CA ASN A 137 1.75 18.38 18.26
C ASN A 137 2.12 18.29 16.77
N TYR A 138 1.31 18.91 15.90
CA TYR A 138 1.35 18.75 14.44
C TYR A 138 2.74 18.98 13.79
N ASP A 139 3.50 19.98 14.25
CA ASP A 139 4.79 20.36 13.64
C ASP A 139 5.96 19.42 13.99
N ASP A 140 5.99 18.86 15.21
CA ASP A 140 6.98 17.85 15.63
C ASP A 140 6.64 16.44 15.11
N CYS A 141 5.46 16.28 14.51
CA CYS A 141 4.91 14.99 14.14
C CYS A 141 5.54 14.45 12.84
N GLY A 142 5.90 15.30 11.88
CA GLY A 142 6.40 14.88 10.56
C GLY A 142 7.60 13.92 10.62
N LYS A 143 8.63 14.28 11.39
CA LYS A 143 9.83 13.44 11.60
C LYS A 143 9.57 12.15 12.37
N LYS A 144 8.52 12.10 13.20
CA LYS A 144 8.16 10.89 13.94
C LYS A 144 7.23 9.98 13.14
N LEU A 145 6.38 10.57 12.31
CA LEU A 145 5.45 9.84 11.45
C LEU A 145 6.16 9.09 10.34
N ILE A 146 7.26 9.63 9.78
CA ILE A 146 8.08 8.89 8.82
C ILE A 146 8.65 7.60 9.41
N GLU A 147 8.94 7.54 10.72
CA GLU A 147 9.39 6.29 11.35
C GLU A 147 8.32 5.19 11.28
N LEU A 148 7.03 5.54 11.23
CA LEU A 148 5.95 4.56 11.06
C LEU A 148 5.85 4.00 9.64
N SER A 149 6.56 4.56 8.66
CA SER A 149 6.50 4.07 7.27
C SER A 149 7.26 2.77 7.07
N TYR A 150 8.19 2.43 7.99
CA TYR A 150 9.01 1.21 7.87
C TYR A 150 9.02 0.33 9.12
N ASN A 151 8.80 0.88 10.33
CA ASN A 151 8.80 0.07 11.56
C ASN A 151 7.52 -0.75 11.72
N GLY A 152 7.61 -2.08 11.61
CA GLY A 152 6.48 -3.01 11.61
C GLY A 152 6.21 -3.73 12.94
N GLY A 153 6.85 -3.32 14.04
CA GLY A 153 6.74 -4.01 15.33
C GLY A 153 7.81 -5.07 15.56
N PRO A 154 7.80 -5.81 16.68
CA PRO A 154 8.91 -6.66 17.11
C PRO A 154 9.38 -7.71 16.08
N ASP A 155 8.47 -8.21 15.26
CA ASP A 155 8.71 -9.17 14.17
C ASP A 155 8.38 -8.61 12.77
N GLY A 156 8.06 -7.30 12.69
CA GLY A 156 7.67 -6.64 11.45
C GLY A 156 6.21 -6.88 11.01
N ASN A 157 5.41 -7.65 11.76
CA ASN A 157 4.07 -8.07 11.32
C ASN A 157 2.91 -7.36 12.01
N VAL A 158 3.13 -6.44 12.96
CA VAL A 158 2.03 -5.82 13.74
C VAL A 158 1.03 -5.13 12.82
N THR A 159 1.52 -4.31 11.89
CA THR A 159 0.66 -3.57 10.96
C THR A 159 0.10 -4.48 9.86
N ILE A 160 0.87 -5.47 9.41
CA ILE A 160 0.43 -6.47 8.42
C ILE A 160 -0.76 -7.27 8.95
N ASN A 161 -0.64 -7.82 10.16
CA ASN A 161 -1.69 -8.61 10.80
C ASN A 161 -2.95 -7.76 11.07
N LYS A 162 -2.76 -6.49 11.47
CA LYS A 162 -3.87 -5.56 11.65
C LYS A 162 -4.56 -5.25 10.31
N PHE A 163 -3.81 -5.06 9.24
CA PHE A 163 -4.36 -4.84 7.90
C PHE A 163 -5.16 -6.04 7.41
N LEU A 164 -4.60 -7.25 7.51
CA LEU A 164 -5.28 -8.47 7.08
C LEU A 164 -6.56 -8.71 7.90
N SER A 165 -6.52 -8.56 9.23
CA SER A 165 -7.71 -8.77 10.07
C SER A 165 -8.84 -7.75 9.86
N THR A 166 -8.52 -6.54 9.39
CA THR A 166 -9.53 -5.48 9.18
C THR A 166 -9.99 -5.37 7.73
N SER A 167 -9.07 -5.44 6.76
CA SER A 167 -9.33 -5.05 5.37
C SER A 167 -9.95 -6.16 4.53
N LEU A 168 -9.82 -7.43 4.93
CA LEU A 168 -10.44 -8.55 4.22
C LEU A 168 -11.98 -8.43 4.16
N ASN A 169 -12.60 -7.81 5.16
CA ASN A 169 -14.05 -7.54 5.19
C ASN A 169 -14.46 -6.35 4.31
N ASN A 170 -13.52 -5.47 3.97
CA ASN A 170 -13.73 -4.33 3.08
C ASN A 170 -13.41 -4.70 1.62
N LEU A 171 -13.20 -5.98 1.30
CA LEU A 171 -12.92 -6.42 -0.07
C LEU A 171 -14.23 -6.75 -0.79
N SER A 172 -14.46 -6.17 -1.98
CA SER A 172 -15.63 -6.49 -2.78
C SER A 172 -15.66 -7.97 -3.20
N PRO A 173 -16.79 -8.52 -3.69
CA PRO A 173 -16.88 -9.94 -4.07
C PRO A 173 -15.82 -10.38 -5.09
N THR A 174 -15.40 -9.48 -5.98
CA THR A 174 -14.35 -9.72 -6.98
C THR A 174 -13.03 -9.03 -6.62
N GLY A 175 -12.91 -8.55 -5.39
CA GLY A 175 -11.83 -7.67 -5.00
C GLY A 175 -10.48 -8.37 -4.91
N LEU A 176 -9.43 -7.58 -5.15
CA LEU A 176 -8.03 -8.00 -5.13
C LEU A 176 -7.26 -7.23 -4.07
N ILE A 177 -6.41 -7.90 -3.29
CA ILE A 177 -5.42 -7.24 -2.43
C ILE A 177 -4.02 -7.54 -2.97
N TYR A 178 -3.21 -6.51 -3.14
CA TYR A 178 -1.79 -6.61 -3.45
C TYR A 178 -0.99 -6.22 -2.21
N LEU A 179 -0.24 -7.17 -1.65
CA LEU A 179 0.51 -6.98 -0.41
C LEU A 179 1.98 -7.31 -0.62
N LEU A 180 2.87 -6.39 -0.22
CA LEU A 180 4.30 -6.65 -0.13
C LEU A 180 4.65 -7.25 1.24
N LEU A 181 5.48 -8.29 1.24
CA LEU A 181 6.06 -8.91 2.43
C LEU A 181 7.58 -9.05 2.24
N GLU A 182 8.37 -8.77 3.27
CA GLU A 182 9.80 -9.08 3.31
C GLU A 182 10.02 -10.51 3.88
N LYS A 183 11.17 -11.12 3.60
CA LYS A 183 11.55 -12.44 4.10
C LYS A 183 11.35 -12.61 5.61
N GLN A 184 11.68 -11.60 6.41
CA GLN A 184 11.56 -11.61 7.87
C GLN A 184 10.11 -11.68 8.35
N ASN A 185 9.15 -11.24 7.53
CA ASN A 185 7.71 -11.36 7.83
C ASN A 185 7.20 -12.80 7.73
N ASN A 186 8.05 -13.75 7.30
CA ASN A 186 7.68 -15.14 7.03
C ASN A 186 6.47 -15.26 6.09
N PRO A 187 6.60 -14.86 4.81
CA PRO A 187 5.49 -14.86 3.85
C PRO A 187 4.75 -16.20 3.76
N GLY A 188 5.46 -17.32 3.89
CA GLY A 188 4.86 -18.66 3.85
C GLY A 188 3.86 -18.91 4.99
N ALA A 189 4.09 -18.36 6.18
CA ALA A 189 3.14 -18.48 7.30
C ALA A 189 1.87 -17.65 7.04
N ILE A 190 2.04 -16.41 6.57
CA ILE A 190 0.93 -15.50 6.23
C ILE A 190 0.07 -16.09 5.12
N ILE A 191 0.69 -16.59 4.04
CA ILE A 191 0.00 -17.24 2.92
C ILE A 191 -0.83 -18.42 3.43
N LYS A 192 -0.23 -19.30 4.23
CA LYS A 192 -0.90 -20.48 4.78
C LYS A 192 -2.10 -20.10 5.65
N GLU A 193 -1.98 -19.05 6.46
CA GLU A 193 -3.10 -18.56 7.28
C GLU A 193 -4.26 -18.05 6.41
N LEU A 194 -3.96 -17.26 5.39
CA LEU A 194 -4.97 -16.75 4.44
C LEU A 194 -5.67 -17.89 3.68
N GLU A 195 -4.93 -18.92 3.25
CA GLU A 195 -5.49 -20.11 2.61
C GLU A 195 -6.41 -20.89 3.56
N LEU A 196 -6.03 -21.03 4.84
CA LEU A 196 -6.88 -21.65 5.87
C LEU A 196 -8.16 -20.85 6.16
N MET A 197 -8.11 -19.52 5.96
CA MET A 197 -9.28 -18.64 6.02
C MET A 197 -10.14 -18.68 4.76
N GLY A 198 -9.74 -19.46 3.73
CA GLY A 198 -10.50 -19.64 2.49
C GLY A 198 -10.20 -18.59 1.41
N TYR A 199 -9.10 -17.86 1.51
CA TYR A 199 -8.66 -16.95 0.45
C TYR A 199 -7.75 -17.66 -0.56
N ILE A 200 -7.83 -17.23 -1.82
CA ILE A 200 -6.88 -17.64 -2.85
C ILE A 200 -5.69 -16.68 -2.80
N VAL A 201 -4.49 -17.23 -2.64
CA VAL A 201 -3.26 -16.43 -2.61
C VAL A 201 -2.34 -16.82 -3.77
N LYS A 202 -1.87 -15.82 -4.53
CA LYS A 202 -0.91 -16.02 -5.62
C LYS A 202 0.33 -15.18 -5.35
N ILE A 203 1.50 -15.82 -5.37
CA ILE A 203 2.77 -15.08 -5.42
C ILE A 203 2.95 -14.53 -6.83
N LEU A 204 2.98 -13.21 -6.97
CA LEU A 204 3.16 -12.53 -8.25
C LEU A 204 4.62 -12.31 -8.59
N LEU A 205 5.42 -11.98 -7.58
CA LEU A 205 6.82 -11.62 -7.73
C LEU A 205 7.60 -11.96 -6.46
N THR A 206 8.81 -12.49 -6.64
CA THR A 206 9.84 -12.49 -5.61
C THR A 206 11.04 -11.70 -6.14
N ARG A 207 11.47 -10.67 -5.42
CA ARG A 207 12.57 -9.80 -5.82
C ARG A 207 13.67 -9.82 -4.79
N TYR A 208 14.91 -10.00 -5.24
CA TYR A 208 16.12 -9.95 -4.43
C TYR A 208 16.79 -8.59 -4.62
N CYS A 209 16.90 -7.82 -3.54
CA CYS A 209 17.50 -6.49 -3.52
C CYS A 209 18.55 -6.43 -2.41
N TYR A 210 19.82 -6.66 -2.75
CA TYR A 210 20.92 -6.77 -1.78
C TYR A 210 20.60 -7.78 -0.65
N ASN A 211 20.33 -7.28 0.56
CA ASN A 211 20.04 -8.09 1.75
C ASN A 211 18.54 -8.29 1.99
N GLU A 212 17.69 -7.68 1.18
CA GLU A 212 16.24 -7.73 1.30
C GLU A 212 15.65 -8.66 0.23
N VAL A 213 14.64 -9.44 0.61
CA VAL A 213 13.89 -10.28 -0.33
C VAL A 213 12.42 -9.99 -0.16
N TYR A 214 11.82 -9.36 -1.17
CA TYR A 214 10.40 -9.03 -1.19
C TYR A 214 9.60 -10.12 -1.90
N THR A 215 8.48 -10.50 -1.31
CA THR A 215 7.45 -11.36 -1.89
C THR A 215 6.18 -10.54 -2.01
N ILE A 216 5.70 -10.36 -3.25
CA ILE A 216 4.44 -9.69 -3.52
C ILE A 216 3.39 -10.75 -3.74
N ILE A 217 2.34 -10.71 -2.94
CA ILE A 217 1.20 -11.62 -3.05
C ILE A 217 -0.04 -10.88 -3.52
N ARG A 218 -0.88 -11.58 -4.26
CA ARG A 218 -2.25 -11.21 -4.53
C ARG A 218 -3.18 -12.10 -3.74
N ILE A 219 -4.16 -11.51 -3.07
CA ILE A 219 -5.20 -12.20 -2.29
C ILE A 219 -6.56 -11.89 -2.93
N CYS A 220 -7.40 -12.90 -3.12
CA CYS A 220 -8.78 -12.70 -3.55
C CYS A 220 -9.72 -13.75 -2.92
N LYS A 221 -11.02 -13.47 -2.96
CA LYS A 221 -12.05 -14.45 -2.56
C LYS A 221 -12.19 -15.54 -3.62
N TYR A 222 -12.79 -16.67 -3.23
CA TYR A 222 -13.22 -17.74 -4.13
C TYR A 222 -14.41 -17.31 -5.00
#